data_AF-A0A9X4AB72-F1
#
_entry.id   AF-A0A9X4AB72-F1
#
_cell.length_a   1.000
_cell.length_b   1.000
_cell.length_c   1.000
_cell.angle_alpha   90.00
_cell.angle_beta   90.00
_cell.angle_gamma   90.00
#
_symmetry.space_group_name_H-M   'P 1'
#
loop_
_entity.id
_entity.type
_entity.pdbx_description
1 polymer ?
#
loop_
_entity_poly.entity_id
_entity_poly.type
_entity_poly.pdbx_seq_one_letter_code
_entity_poly.pdbx_strand_id
1 'polypeptide(L)'
;MQNDKNLKHLHRAGVYYLQLNMRKNRVFSNVKMRHALNLVLDKKQLARKVLADGSTPADTFVAPTLAKDQSTGVDFAKEMKPEETHNVAKAQKLWNEGLKEEGRKKADLTYYTYDQTINKNIAQFVQSQVETKLKNAKVEIHAVPAKNVQDNVMRGNFDMYLSLWLADYTDPMSDMDVLQSNNY
;
A
#
# COMPACT_ATOMS: atom_id res chain seq x y z
N MET A 1 6.52 8.37 -22.85
CA MET A 1 6.75 6.92 -22.69
C MET A 1 5.57 6.07 -23.14
N GLN A 2 4.30 6.38 -22.81
CA GLN A 2 3.15 5.51 -23.15
C GLN A 2 2.83 5.31 -24.64
N ASN A 3 3.32 6.17 -25.55
CA ASN A 3 3.05 6.07 -27.00
C ASN A 3 4.25 5.56 -27.82
N ASP A 4 5.27 5.00 -27.16
CA ASP A 4 6.44 4.46 -27.86
C ASP A 4 6.14 3.07 -28.42
N LYS A 5 6.30 2.89 -29.74
CA LYS A 5 6.08 1.61 -30.43
C LYS A 5 7.05 0.51 -29.99
N ASN A 6 8.17 0.89 -29.38
CA ASN A 6 9.17 -0.03 -28.83
C ASN A 6 8.90 -0.38 -27.36
N LEU A 7 7.88 0.21 -26.73
CA LEU A 7 7.53 -0.10 -25.35
C LEU A 7 7.08 -1.56 -25.24
N LYS A 8 7.74 -2.31 -24.36
CA LYS A 8 7.37 -3.67 -23.99
C LYS A 8 6.87 -3.66 -22.55
N HIS A 9 5.64 -4.11 -22.34
CA HIS A 9 5.10 -4.33 -21.01
C HIS A 9 5.49 -5.73 -20.55
N LEU A 10 6.30 -5.82 -19.50
CA LEU A 10 6.57 -7.07 -18.83
C LEU A 10 5.65 -7.16 -17.61
N HIS A 11 4.65 -8.05 -17.69
CA HIS A 11 3.83 -8.36 -16.53
C HIS A 11 4.67 -9.17 -15.55
N ARG A 12 4.85 -8.66 -14.34
CA ARG A 12 5.45 -9.38 -13.22
C ARG A 12 4.33 -9.67 -12.24
N ALA A 13 4.22 -10.92 -11.78
CA ALA A 13 3.30 -11.27 -10.71
C ALA A 13 3.85 -10.67 -9.41
N GLY A 14 3.53 -9.40 -9.19
CA GLY A 14 4.08 -8.60 -8.11
C GLY A 14 3.12 -7.54 -7.64
N VAL A 15 3.17 -7.26 -6.35
CA VAL A 15 2.34 -6.27 -5.69
C VAL A 15 3.21 -5.30 -4.92
N TYR A 16 3.04 -4.01 -5.20
CA TYR A 16 3.52 -2.96 -4.32
C TYR A 16 2.47 -2.70 -3.24
N TYR A 17 2.88 -2.67 -1.98
CA TYR A 17 2.00 -2.43 -0.85
C TYR A 17 2.67 -1.57 0.21
N LEU A 18 1.86 -0.84 0.99
CA LEU A 18 2.34 -0.17 2.18
C LEU A 18 2.36 -1.18 3.33
N GLN A 19 3.57 -1.52 3.80
CA GLN A 19 3.73 -2.19 5.07
C GLN A 19 3.45 -1.19 6.18
N LEU A 20 2.57 -1.58 7.11
CA LEU A 20 2.13 -0.72 8.21
C LEU A 20 2.68 -1.24 9.53
N ASN A 21 3.18 -0.35 10.37
CA ASN A 21 3.58 -0.73 11.72
C ASN A 21 2.36 -0.88 12.64
N MET A 22 1.98 -2.14 12.87
CA MET A 22 0.79 -2.50 13.66
C MET A 22 1.09 -2.80 15.14
N ARG A 23 2.32 -2.50 15.62
CA ARG A 23 2.67 -2.68 17.04
C ARG A 23 1.72 -1.90 17.95
N LYS A 24 1.48 -2.41 19.15
CA LYS A 24 0.62 -1.76 20.15
C LYS A 24 1.01 -0.29 20.35
N ASN A 25 0.02 0.59 20.50
CA ASN A 25 0.17 2.04 20.65
C ASN A 25 0.70 2.78 19.40
N ARG A 26 0.82 2.13 18.24
CA ARG A 26 1.02 2.82 16.94
C ARG A 26 -0.31 3.22 16.33
N VAL A 27 -0.30 4.14 15.36
CA VAL A 27 -1.54 4.59 14.70
C VAL A 27 -2.25 3.43 13.98
N PHE A 28 -1.48 2.57 13.32
CA PHE A 28 -2.02 1.46 12.54
C PHE A 28 -2.28 0.19 13.34
N SER A 29 -2.17 0.19 14.68
CA SER A 29 -2.75 -0.91 15.48
C SER A 29 -4.28 -0.93 15.37
N ASN A 30 -4.90 0.23 15.16
CA ASN A 30 -6.34 0.36 14.95
C ASN A 30 -6.75 -0.04 13.51
N VAL A 31 -7.68 -0.98 13.40
CA VAL A 31 -8.15 -1.51 12.09
C VAL A 31 -8.87 -0.45 11.25
N LYS A 32 -9.59 0.49 11.87
CA LYS A 32 -10.27 1.57 11.15
C LYS A 32 -9.27 2.53 10.53
N MET A 33 -8.15 2.80 11.21
CA MET A 33 -7.07 3.64 10.67
C MET A 33 -6.41 2.99 9.45
N ARG A 34 -6.20 1.67 9.46
CA ARG A 34 -5.69 0.92 8.29
C ARG A 34 -6.69 0.94 7.13
N HIS A 35 -7.97 0.74 7.43
CA HIS A 35 -9.02 0.74 6.41
C HIS A 35 -9.22 2.14 5.80
N ALA A 36 -9.18 3.19 6.62
CA ALA A 36 -9.20 4.57 6.17
C ALA A 36 -8.04 4.88 5.22
N LEU A 37 -6.82 4.43 5.54
CA LEU A 37 -5.67 4.56 4.66
C LEU A 37 -5.90 3.87 3.31
N ASN A 38 -6.40 2.63 3.29
CA ASN A 38 -6.67 1.94 2.02
C ASN A 38 -7.71 2.70 1.16
N LEU A 39 -8.80 3.16 1.78
CA LEU A 39 -9.89 3.83 1.05
C LEU A 39 -9.57 5.26 0.61
N VAL A 40 -8.65 5.97 1.26
CA VAL A 40 -8.31 7.35 0.91
C VAL A 40 -7.37 7.45 -0.29
N LEU A 41 -6.61 6.39 -0.57
CA LEU A 41 -5.63 6.36 -1.66
C LEU A 41 -6.31 6.07 -3.00
N ASP A 42 -6.27 7.05 -3.92
CA ASP A 42 -6.74 6.83 -5.29
C ASP A 42 -5.68 6.07 -6.11
N LYS A 43 -5.74 4.73 -6.03
CA LYS A 43 -4.81 3.85 -6.74
C LYS A 43 -4.91 3.98 -8.28
N LYS A 44 -6.07 4.40 -8.82
CA LYS A 44 -6.22 4.67 -10.26
C LYS A 44 -5.46 5.93 -10.66
N GLN A 45 -5.53 6.98 -9.83
CA GLN A 45 -4.75 8.19 -10.03
C GLN A 45 -3.25 7.91 -9.90
N LEU A 46 -2.83 7.14 -8.90
CA LEU A 46 -1.42 6.74 -8.72
C LEU A 46 -0.89 6.06 -10.00
N ALA A 47 -1.58 5.01 -10.46
CA ALA A 47 -1.20 4.26 -11.65
C ALA A 47 -1.10 5.14 -12.91
N ARG A 48 -2.12 5.98 -13.16
CA ARG A 48 -2.22 6.76 -14.40
C ARG A 48 -1.32 8.00 -14.44
N LYS A 49 -1.16 8.68 -13.31
CA LYS A 49 -0.52 10.01 -13.26
C LYS A 49 0.86 10.03 -12.63
N VAL A 50 1.12 9.13 -11.67
CA VAL A 50 2.39 9.10 -10.93
C VAL A 50 3.34 8.06 -11.52
N LEU A 51 2.84 6.82 -11.71
CA LEU A 51 3.64 5.73 -12.28
C LEU A 51 3.72 5.85 -13.80
N ALA A 52 2.55 5.91 -14.46
CA ALA A 52 2.41 6.07 -15.90
C ALA A 52 3.24 5.07 -16.75
N ASP A 53 3.54 3.90 -16.22
CA ASP A 53 4.44 2.88 -16.78
C ASP A 53 3.73 1.58 -17.20
N GLY A 54 2.40 1.54 -17.06
CA GLY A 54 1.57 0.36 -17.33
C GLY A 54 1.15 -0.39 -16.06
N SER A 55 1.62 0.02 -14.88
CA SER A 55 1.12 -0.48 -13.59
C SER A 55 -0.39 -0.27 -13.46
N THR A 56 -1.07 -1.21 -12.80
CA THR A 56 -2.51 -1.16 -12.54
C THR A 56 -2.82 -1.07 -11.04
N PRO A 57 -4.01 -0.56 -10.66
CA PRO A 57 -4.43 -0.56 -9.25
C PRO A 57 -4.36 -1.96 -8.62
N ALA A 58 -3.70 -2.08 -7.46
CA ALA A 58 -3.71 -3.28 -6.64
C ALA A 58 -4.87 -3.24 -5.64
N ASP A 59 -5.95 -3.96 -5.96
CA ASP A 59 -7.14 -4.06 -5.11
C ASP A 59 -7.09 -5.28 -4.15
N THR A 60 -6.18 -6.22 -4.43
CA THR A 60 -5.90 -7.43 -3.64
C THR A 60 -4.40 -7.50 -3.33
N PHE A 61 -4.02 -8.32 -2.34
CA PHE A 61 -2.61 -8.62 -2.09
C PHE A 61 -2.07 -9.63 -3.11
N VAL A 62 -2.87 -10.63 -3.51
CA VAL A 62 -2.49 -11.55 -4.58
C VAL A 62 -2.43 -10.81 -5.91
N ALA A 63 -1.31 -10.94 -6.62
CA ALA A 63 -1.12 -10.32 -7.92
C ALA A 63 -2.09 -10.90 -8.97
N PRO A 64 -2.68 -10.08 -9.86
CA PRO A 64 -3.47 -10.58 -10.98
C PRO A 64 -2.66 -11.50 -11.88
N THR A 65 -3.33 -12.50 -12.44
CA THR A 65 -2.82 -13.57 -13.29
C THR A 65 -1.84 -14.53 -12.62
N LEU A 66 -1.68 -14.47 -11.29
CA LEU A 66 -0.82 -15.41 -10.57
C LEU A 66 -1.42 -16.82 -10.53
N ALA A 67 -2.70 -16.91 -10.19
CA ALA A 67 -3.40 -18.16 -9.99
C ALA A 67 -4.88 -18.04 -10.36
N LYS A 68 -5.48 -19.16 -10.77
CA LYS A 68 -6.90 -19.27 -11.09
C LYS A 68 -7.55 -20.31 -10.19
N ASP A 69 -8.81 -20.07 -9.82
CA ASP A 69 -9.65 -21.09 -9.23
C ASP A 69 -9.82 -22.22 -10.26
N GLN A 70 -9.54 -23.46 -9.84
CA GLN A 70 -9.57 -24.64 -10.72
C GLN A 70 -10.99 -25.06 -11.12
N SER A 71 -12.00 -24.68 -10.34
CA SER A 71 -13.41 -24.98 -10.56
C SER A 71 -14.08 -23.97 -11.48
N THR A 72 -13.75 -22.67 -11.36
CA THR A 72 -14.37 -21.60 -12.15
C THR A 72 -13.51 -21.15 -13.34
N GLY A 73 -12.20 -21.41 -13.29
CA GLY A 73 -11.22 -20.89 -14.24
C GLY A 73 -10.97 -19.38 -14.14
N VAL A 74 -11.55 -18.72 -13.13
CA VAL A 74 -11.44 -17.27 -12.92
C VAL A 74 -10.18 -16.96 -12.11
N ASP A 75 -9.58 -15.80 -12.40
CA ASP A 75 -8.42 -15.30 -11.67
C ASP A 75 -8.74 -15.01 -10.19
N PHE A 76 -7.88 -15.47 -9.29
CA PHE A 76 -8.09 -15.33 -7.84
C PHE A 76 -8.20 -13.86 -7.39
N ALA A 77 -7.34 -12.98 -7.93
CA ALA A 77 -7.37 -11.55 -7.59
C ALA A 77 -8.67 -10.87 -8.07
N LYS A 78 -9.26 -11.38 -9.16
CA LYS A 78 -10.57 -10.92 -9.65
C LYS A 78 -11.72 -11.37 -8.74
N GLU A 79 -11.70 -12.61 -8.26
CA GLU A 79 -12.74 -13.14 -7.36
C GLU A 79 -12.67 -12.47 -5.98
N MET A 80 -11.46 -12.25 -5.46
CA MET A 80 -11.23 -11.67 -4.13
C MET A 80 -11.27 -10.15 -4.10
N LYS A 81 -11.59 -9.51 -5.23
CA LYS A 81 -11.63 -8.05 -5.33
C LYS A 81 -12.69 -7.48 -4.36
N PRO A 82 -12.32 -6.58 -3.44
CA PRO A 82 -13.28 -5.91 -2.58
C PRO A 82 -14.28 -5.09 -3.40
N GLU A 83 -15.54 -5.02 -2.95
CA GLU A 83 -16.57 -4.17 -3.56
C GLU A 83 -16.16 -2.68 -3.54
N GLU A 84 -15.45 -2.28 -2.50
CA GLU A 84 -15.07 -0.89 -2.27
C GLU A 84 -13.55 -0.77 -2.13
N THR A 85 -12.93 -0.11 -3.10
CA THR A 85 -11.47 0.03 -3.18
C THR A 85 -10.99 1.48 -3.05
N HIS A 86 -11.90 2.45 -3.15
CA HIS A 86 -11.67 3.87 -2.91
C HIS A 86 -12.95 4.57 -2.49
N ASN A 87 -12.97 5.18 -1.30
CA ASN A 87 -14.09 5.98 -0.81
C ASN A 87 -13.59 6.99 0.24
N VAL A 88 -13.41 8.24 -0.18
CA VAL A 88 -12.87 9.29 0.69
C VAL A 88 -13.79 9.62 1.86
N ALA A 89 -15.11 9.65 1.66
CA ALA A 89 -16.07 9.98 2.72
C ALA A 89 -16.06 8.90 3.82
N LYS A 90 -16.03 7.63 3.42
CA LYS A 90 -15.92 6.52 4.37
C LYS A 90 -14.55 6.47 5.03
N ALA A 91 -13.48 6.75 4.30
CA ALA A 91 -12.14 6.87 4.86
C ALA A 91 -12.06 7.93 5.97
N GLN A 92 -12.64 9.12 5.73
CA GLN A 92 -12.72 10.19 6.72
C GLN A 92 -13.50 9.77 7.97
N LYS A 93 -14.64 9.09 7.79
CA LYS A 93 -15.43 8.57 8.90
C LYS A 93 -14.61 7.59 9.75
N LEU A 94 -14.02 6.57 9.11
CA LEU A 94 -13.21 5.55 9.78
C LEU A 94 -11.99 6.15 10.49
N TRP A 95 -11.33 7.13 9.87
CA TRP A 95 -10.19 7.82 10.46
C TRP A 95 -10.57 8.58 11.74
N ASN A 96 -11.66 9.35 11.70
CA ASN A 96 -12.13 10.10 12.87
C ASN A 96 -12.57 9.17 14.01
N GLU A 97 -13.23 8.05 13.68
CA GLU A 97 -13.60 7.02 14.65
C GLU A 97 -12.34 6.37 15.27
N GLY A 98 -11.36 5.99 14.46
CA GLY A 98 -10.11 5.40 14.93
C GLY A 98 -9.30 6.34 15.83
N LEU A 99 -9.22 7.63 15.48
CA LEU A 99 -8.61 8.65 16.34
C LEU A 99 -9.32 8.73 17.70
N LYS A 100 -10.66 8.71 17.72
CA LYS A 100 -11.46 8.76 18.95
C LYS A 100 -11.26 7.52 19.82
N GLU A 101 -11.27 6.33 19.22
CA GLU A 101 -11.04 5.04 19.91
C GLU A 101 -9.68 5.00 20.59
N GLU A 102 -8.66 5.54 19.94
CA GLU A 102 -7.29 5.58 20.44
C GLU A 102 -7.02 6.79 21.36
N GLY A 103 -8.01 7.66 21.60
CA GLY A 103 -7.84 8.89 22.37
C GLY A 103 -6.85 9.89 21.73
N ARG A 104 -6.61 9.80 20.42
CA ARG A 104 -5.64 10.62 19.68
C ARG A 104 -6.30 11.86 19.10
N LYS A 105 -5.66 13.01 19.29
CA LYS A 105 -6.08 14.28 18.63
C LYS A 105 -5.51 14.41 17.22
N LYS A 106 -4.33 13.82 16.98
CA LYS A 106 -3.60 13.83 15.71
C LYS A 106 -2.84 12.52 15.51
N ALA A 107 -2.45 12.25 14.28
CA ALA A 107 -1.59 11.16 13.89
C ALA A 107 -0.45 11.70 13.03
N ASP A 108 0.73 11.83 13.65
CA ASP A 108 1.98 12.07 12.95
C ASP A 108 2.53 10.69 12.51
N LEU A 109 2.78 10.53 11.21
CA LEU A 109 3.14 9.27 10.58
C LEU A 109 4.52 9.39 9.94
N THR A 110 5.42 8.46 10.26
CA THR A 110 6.73 8.36 9.62
C THR A 110 6.67 7.41 8.42
N TYR A 111 6.92 7.94 7.22
CA TYR A 111 6.98 7.16 5.97
C TYR A 111 8.43 7.03 5.48
N TYR A 112 9.01 5.84 5.64
CA TYR A 112 10.28 5.48 5.01
C TYR A 112 10.11 5.00 3.57
N THR A 113 10.91 5.53 2.66
CA THR A 113 10.94 5.13 1.26
C THR A 113 12.37 5.16 0.72
N TYR A 114 12.63 4.46 -0.39
CA TYR A 114 13.93 4.54 -1.05
C TYR A 114 14.16 5.90 -1.70
N ASP A 115 15.42 6.31 -1.81
CA ASP A 115 15.82 7.63 -2.33
C ASP A 115 15.69 7.82 -3.86
N GLN A 116 15.23 6.80 -4.56
CA GLN A 116 14.94 6.84 -6.00
C GLN A 116 13.73 7.76 -6.30
N THR A 117 13.79 8.45 -7.44
CA THR A 117 12.77 9.44 -7.86
C THR A 117 11.35 8.88 -7.83
N ILE A 118 11.13 7.68 -8.37
CA ILE A 118 9.78 7.09 -8.41
C ILE A 118 9.22 6.81 -7.00
N ASN A 119 10.08 6.36 -6.09
CA ASN A 119 9.70 6.06 -4.70
C ASN A 119 9.39 7.32 -3.90
N LYS A 120 10.09 8.42 -4.17
CA LYS A 120 9.77 9.76 -3.64
C LYS A 120 8.43 10.26 -4.17
N ASN A 121 8.17 10.10 -5.47
CA ASN A 121 6.91 10.53 -6.09
C ASN A 121 5.71 9.75 -5.53
N ILE A 122 5.84 8.44 -5.32
CA ILE A 122 4.80 7.62 -4.68
C ILE A 122 4.57 8.09 -3.24
N ALA A 123 5.64 8.33 -2.48
CA ALA A 123 5.52 8.77 -1.10
C ALA A 123 4.84 10.15 -0.98
N GLN A 124 5.18 11.08 -1.86
CA GLN A 124 4.53 12.40 -1.95
C GLN A 124 3.06 12.30 -2.36
N PHE A 125 2.71 11.37 -3.26
CA PHE A 125 1.32 11.09 -3.59
C PHE A 125 0.53 10.60 -2.37
N VAL A 126 1.07 9.62 -1.63
CA VAL A 126 0.45 9.09 -0.41
C VAL A 126 0.30 10.20 0.64
N GLN A 127 1.36 10.96 0.91
CA GLN A 127 1.34 12.12 1.82
C GLN A 127 0.23 13.09 1.42
N SER A 128 0.17 13.49 0.15
CA SER A 128 -0.86 14.41 -0.35
C SER A 128 -2.27 13.85 -0.14
N GLN A 129 -2.53 12.60 -0.52
CA GLN A 129 -3.85 11.98 -0.35
C GLN A 129 -4.25 11.91 1.13
N VAL A 130 -3.31 11.56 2.01
CA VAL A 130 -3.56 11.43 3.45
C VAL A 130 -3.79 12.80 4.09
N GLU A 131 -2.87 13.75 3.94
CA GLU A 131 -2.93 15.04 4.63
C GLU A 131 -4.08 15.93 4.14
N THR A 132 -4.40 15.88 2.83
CA THR A 132 -5.47 16.73 2.29
C THR A 132 -6.87 16.18 2.56
N LYS A 133 -7.01 14.86 2.79
CA LYS A 133 -8.31 14.21 2.94
C LYS A 133 -8.59 13.71 4.35
N LEU A 134 -7.58 13.36 5.14
CA LEU A 134 -7.72 12.88 6.52
C LEU A 134 -7.29 13.96 7.50
N LYS A 135 -8.27 14.57 8.19
CA LYS A 135 -8.00 15.63 9.16
C LYS A 135 -7.10 15.14 10.29
N ASN A 136 -6.21 16.02 10.75
CA ASN A 136 -5.24 15.76 11.81
C ASN A 136 -4.24 14.63 11.50
N ALA A 137 -4.10 14.24 10.24
CA ALA A 137 -3.00 13.40 9.77
C ALA A 137 -1.84 14.29 9.30
N LYS A 138 -0.61 13.91 9.65
CA LYS A 138 0.62 14.48 9.11
C LYS A 138 1.55 13.34 8.72
N VAL A 139 2.13 13.39 7.53
CA VAL A 139 3.06 12.38 7.03
C VAL A 139 4.42 13.02 6.85
N GLU A 140 5.43 12.49 7.53
CA GLU A 140 6.84 12.87 7.36
C GLU A 140 7.53 11.83 6.48
N ILE A 141 8.08 12.25 5.34
CA ILE A 141 8.74 11.37 4.38
C ILE A 141 10.24 11.33 4.66
N HIS A 142 10.78 10.14 4.87
CA HIS A 142 12.22 9.86 4.92
C HIS A 142 12.62 9.05 3.69
N ALA A 143 13.11 9.76 2.66
CA ALA A 143 13.64 9.14 1.45
C ALA A 143 15.17 8.96 1.58
N VAL A 144 15.60 7.74 1.93
CA VAL A 144 17.00 7.43 2.29
C VAL A 144 17.48 6.17 1.56
N PRO A 145 18.80 5.88 1.52
CA PRO A 145 19.33 4.67 0.91
C PRO A 145 18.71 3.39 1.49
N ALA A 146 18.64 2.33 0.68
CA ALA A 146 17.92 1.11 1.03
C ALA A 146 18.31 0.50 2.38
N LYS A 147 19.61 0.45 2.71
CA LYS A 147 20.10 -0.05 4.01
C LYS A 147 19.46 0.72 5.18
N ASN A 148 19.40 2.04 5.09
CA ASN A 148 18.84 2.88 6.14
C ASN A 148 17.32 2.70 6.27
N VAL A 149 16.62 2.48 5.15
CA VAL A 149 15.19 2.11 5.18
C VAL A 149 15.01 0.80 5.95
N GLN A 150 15.75 -0.25 5.56
CA GLN A 150 15.63 -1.57 6.19
C GLN A 150 15.98 -1.55 7.67
N ASP A 151 17.06 -0.87 8.07
CA ASP A 151 17.46 -0.73 9.48
C ASP A 151 16.35 -0.08 10.33
N ASN A 152 15.65 0.93 9.80
CA ASN A 152 14.55 1.58 10.52
C ASN A 152 13.27 0.74 10.53
N VAL A 153 12.96 0.05 9.42
CA VAL A 153 11.82 -0.87 9.34
C VAL A 153 11.99 -2.03 10.33
N MET A 154 13.16 -2.67 10.36
CA MET A 154 13.46 -3.78 11.27
C MET A 154 13.42 -3.36 12.75
N ARG A 155 13.90 -2.16 13.08
CA ARG A 155 13.79 -1.60 14.44
C ARG A 155 12.35 -1.21 14.81
N GLY A 156 11.46 -1.07 13.82
CA GLY A 156 10.08 -0.62 14.01
C GLY A 156 9.94 0.90 14.14
N ASN A 157 10.92 1.64 13.64
CA ASN A 157 10.97 3.12 13.64
C ASN A 157 10.24 3.71 12.43
N PHE A 158 9.12 3.12 12.01
CA PHE A 158 8.33 3.56 10.86
C PHE A 158 6.84 3.43 11.18
N ASP A 159 5.98 4.11 10.42
CA ASP A 159 4.54 3.84 10.39
C ASP A 159 4.12 3.29 9.01
N MET A 160 4.76 3.76 7.94
CA MET A 160 4.54 3.30 6.57
C MET A 160 5.87 3.04 5.86
N TYR A 161 5.91 1.99 5.05
CA TYR A 161 7.02 1.68 4.14
C TYR A 161 6.47 1.04 2.86
N LEU A 162 6.95 1.49 1.69
CA LEU A 162 6.56 0.89 0.42
C LEU A 162 7.41 -0.36 0.18
N SER A 163 6.75 -1.52 0.21
CA SER A 163 7.37 -2.80 -0.09
C SER A 163 6.88 -3.31 -1.44
N LEU A 164 7.67 -4.20 -2.04
CA LEU A 164 7.32 -4.98 -3.22
C LEU A 164 7.43 -6.44 -2.84
N TRP A 165 6.39 -7.21 -3.14
CA TRP A 165 6.48 -8.65 -3.19
C TRP A 165 6.39 -9.13 -4.63
N LEU A 166 7.25 -10.07 -5.01
CA LEU A 166 7.21 -10.77 -6.29
C LEU A 166 6.95 -12.24 -5.96
N ALA A 167 5.93 -12.83 -6.57
CA ALA A 167 5.60 -14.23 -6.32
C ALA A 167 6.74 -15.15 -6.76
N ASP A 168 7.11 -16.09 -5.89
CA ASP A 168 8.13 -17.11 -6.13
C ASP A 168 7.56 -18.30 -6.93
N TYR A 169 6.27 -18.60 -6.79
CA TYR A 169 5.57 -19.69 -7.47
C TYR A 169 4.09 -19.33 -7.73
N THR A 170 3.46 -20.03 -8.68
CA THR A 170 2.11 -19.71 -9.20
C THR A 170 0.98 -20.23 -8.29
N ASP A 171 0.97 -19.78 -7.05
CA ASP A 171 -0.04 -20.10 -6.03
C ASP A 171 -0.29 -18.86 -5.15
N PRO A 172 -1.55 -18.56 -4.75
CA PRO A 172 -1.84 -17.43 -3.85
C PRO A 172 -1.03 -17.43 -2.54
N MET A 173 -0.63 -18.60 -2.05
CA MET A 173 0.21 -18.74 -0.85
C MET A 173 1.58 -18.10 -1.03
N SER A 174 2.11 -18.06 -2.26
CA SER A 174 3.36 -17.35 -2.53
C SER A 174 3.27 -15.88 -2.12
N ASP A 175 2.10 -15.24 -2.25
CA ASP A 175 1.87 -13.87 -1.80
C ASP A 175 1.39 -13.83 -0.34
N MET A 176 0.49 -14.73 0.09
CA MET A 176 -0.11 -14.64 1.42
C MET A 176 0.84 -14.99 2.55
N ASP A 177 1.83 -15.86 2.32
CA ASP A 177 2.74 -16.32 3.38
C ASP A 177 3.49 -15.17 4.05
N VAL A 178 3.89 -14.14 3.30
CA VAL A 178 4.64 -13.01 3.87
C VAL A 178 3.85 -12.17 4.87
N LEU A 179 2.53 -12.37 4.95
CA LEU A 179 1.66 -11.69 5.91
C LEU A 179 1.49 -12.47 7.22
N GLN A 180 2.00 -13.69 7.32
CA GLN A 180 1.90 -14.50 8.54
C GLN A 180 2.73 -13.88 9.68
N SER A 181 2.23 -13.98 10.92
CA SER A 181 2.90 -13.45 12.13
C SER A 181 4.29 -14.01 12.38
N ASN A 182 4.62 -15.14 11.76
CA ASN A 182 5.86 -15.87 11.97
C ASN A 182 6.94 -15.46 10.95
N ASN A 183 6.62 -14.55 10.02
CA ASN A 183 7.50 -14.18 8.92
C ASN A 183 8.35 -12.93 9.15
N TYR A 184 8.15 -12.13 10.20
CA TYR A 184 9.10 -11.08 10.65
C TYR A 184 8.89 -10.71 12.13
#